data_AF-A0A538P4H9-F1
#
_entry.id   AF-A0A538P4H9-F1
#
_cell.length_a   1.000
_cell.length_b   1.000
_cell.length_c   1.000
_cell.angle_alpha   90.00
_cell.angle_beta   90.00
_cell.angle_gamma   90.00
#
_symmetry.space_group_name_H-M   'P 1'
#
loop_
_entity.id
_entity.type
_entity.pdbx_description
1 polymer ?
#
loop_
_entity_poly.entity_id
_entity_poly.type
_entity_poly.pdbx_seq_one_letter_code
_entity_poly.pdbx_strand_id
1 'polypeptide(L)'
;MGAGKGSAFVLVAGEESRANGTAALLETRLGQALEGVPGETRAATEEGETRYMRPRPGPARMYPETDVPEIVVSPRRKERLFEEVPVPWGKKVKEYEKKYSLSPELALQVYDSEFAPTFERLAQGTHLTPSVIASLLVEMPVRLTREGIKEEKIGEEVLVELVHAIDEGRVAKEAAPDLLRVVGVGKAASVEEAAKFLKLKRLGPAELGRIIDEVVKKNRSMILSKGEDAFSPLMGEVMKEVRGRVDGQLVGEALRQRLRERGKGKG
;
A
#
# COMPACT_ATOMS: atom_id res chain seq x y z
N MET A 1 42.07 32.67 38.32
CA MET A 1 42.37 31.53 37.42
C MET A 1 43.43 31.98 36.42
N GLY A 2 44.66 31.47 36.52
CA GLY A 2 45.79 31.84 35.65
C GLY A 2 45.76 31.11 34.30
N ALA A 3 44.63 31.13 33.60
CA ALA A 3 44.51 30.50 32.29
C ALA A 3 45.32 31.28 31.24
N GLY A 4 46.24 30.60 30.54
CA GLY A 4 47.06 31.20 29.50
C GLY A 4 46.30 31.48 28.20
N LYS A 5 46.95 32.16 27.25
CA LYS A 5 46.38 32.40 25.92
C LYS A 5 46.14 31.07 25.20
N GLY A 6 44.90 30.82 24.77
CA GLY A 6 44.50 29.57 24.11
C GLY A 6 43.92 28.50 25.05
N SER A 7 43.87 28.76 26.36
CA SER A 7 43.18 27.91 27.32
C SER A 7 41.72 28.34 27.49
N ALA A 8 40.83 27.37 27.67
CA ALA A 8 39.46 27.60 28.12
C ALA A 8 39.35 27.28 29.62
N PHE A 9 38.36 27.86 30.28
CA PHE A 9 37.96 27.48 31.64
C PHE A 9 36.48 27.13 31.65
N VAL A 10 36.08 26.25 32.57
CA VAL A 10 34.67 25.94 32.83
C VAL A 10 34.32 26.47 34.20
N LEU A 11 33.26 27.26 34.29
CA LEU A 11 32.75 27.79 35.55
C LEU A 11 31.49 27.03 35.93
N VAL A 12 31.49 26.42 37.12
CA VAL A 12 30.34 25.73 37.69
C VAL A 12 29.83 26.54 38.87
N ALA A 13 28.62 27.07 38.79
CA ALA A 13 28.01 27.88 39.84
C ALA A 13 26.74 27.20 40.38
N GLY A 14 26.63 27.12 41.70
CA GLY A 14 25.50 26.48 42.38
C GLY A 14 25.82 26.23 43.85
N GLU A 15 25.00 25.40 44.49
CA GLU A 15 25.24 24.91 45.83
C GLU A 15 26.58 24.14 45.89
N GLU A 16 27.41 24.44 46.88
CA GLU A 16 28.82 24.03 46.94
C GLU A 16 29.03 22.52 46.73
N SER A 17 28.21 21.67 47.37
CA SER A 17 28.33 20.22 47.23
C SER A 17 28.09 19.75 45.79
N ARG A 18 27.04 20.26 45.14
CA ARG A 18 26.71 19.92 43.76
C ARG A 18 27.72 20.49 42.77
N ALA A 19 28.16 21.73 42.98
CA ALA A 19 29.14 22.38 42.11
C ALA A 19 30.46 21.61 42.11
N ASN A 20 30.94 21.21 43.29
CA ASN A 20 32.15 20.38 43.41
C ASN A 20 31.98 19.00 42.76
N GLY A 21 30.82 18.34 42.93
CA GLY A 21 30.52 17.07 42.28
C GLY A 21 30.48 17.14 40.75
N THR A 22 29.84 18.18 40.20
CA THR A 22 29.82 18.43 38.74
C THR A 22 31.21 18.76 38.20
N ALA A 23 32.01 19.56 38.91
CA ALA A 23 33.37 19.88 38.50
C ALA A 23 34.25 18.62 38.37
N ALA A 24 34.18 17.69 39.33
CA ALA A 24 34.90 16.41 39.28
C ALA A 24 34.48 15.52 38.10
N LEU A 25 33.19 15.48 37.77
CA LEU A 25 32.69 14.75 36.60
C LEU A 25 33.18 15.37 35.27
N LEU A 26 33.19 16.70 35.19
CA LEU A 26 33.70 17.42 34.02
C LEU A 26 35.21 17.20 33.85
N GLU A 27 35.99 17.24 34.92
CA GLU A 27 37.42 16.95 34.89
C GLU A 27 37.68 15.53 34.37
N THR A 28 36.96 14.54 34.89
CA THR A 28 37.03 13.14 34.41
C THR A 28 36.70 13.04 32.92
N ARG A 29 35.64 13.73 32.48
CA ARG A 29 35.20 13.70 31.08
C ARG A 29 36.18 14.40 30.14
N LEU A 30 36.73 15.54 30.55
CA LEU A 30 37.73 16.28 29.78
C LEU A 30 39.02 15.47 29.68
N GLY A 31 39.43 14.79 30.75
CA GLY A 31 40.56 13.86 30.73
C GLY A 31 40.38 12.73 29.72
N GLN A 32 39.21 12.07 29.73
CA GLN A 32 38.88 11.03 28.73
C GLN A 32 38.90 11.57 27.29
N ALA A 33 38.43 12.79 27.06
CA ALA A 33 38.42 13.41 25.74
C ALA A 33 39.84 13.67 25.19
N LEU A 34 40.84 13.83 26.05
CA LEU A 34 42.25 13.94 25.65
C LEU A 34 42.82 12.59 25.19
N GLU A 35 42.33 11.47 25.74
CA GLU A 35 42.74 10.12 25.35
C GLU A 35 42.05 9.65 24.05
N GLY A 36 40.79 10.06 23.84
CA GLY A 36 40.03 9.73 22.62
C GLY A 36 38.53 9.68 22.85
N VAL A 37 37.82 8.87 22.05
CA VAL A 37 36.37 8.69 22.19
C VAL A 37 36.09 7.65 23.30
N PRO A 38 35.46 8.03 24.42
CA PRO A 38 35.22 7.12 25.53
C PRO A 38 34.10 6.12 25.23
N GLY A 39 34.22 4.91 25.80
CA GLY A 39 33.18 3.89 25.72
C GLY A 39 31.97 4.26 26.58
N GLU A 40 30.83 4.52 25.95
CA GLU A 40 29.61 4.97 26.64
C GLU A 40 28.33 4.45 25.98
N THR A 41 27.24 4.46 26.74
CA THR A 41 25.90 4.21 26.20
C THR A 41 25.24 5.54 25.86
N ARG A 42 24.74 5.65 24.62
CA ARG A 42 24.10 6.84 24.08
C ARG A 42 22.70 6.50 23.56
N ALA A 43 21.78 7.44 23.65
CA ALA A 43 20.45 7.36 23.03
C ALA A 43 20.45 8.11 21.70
N ALA A 44 19.74 7.59 20.69
CA ALA A 44 19.45 8.34 19.46
C ALA A 44 18.40 9.44 19.74
N THR A 45 18.51 10.57 19.05
CA THR A 45 17.51 11.65 19.08
C THR A 45 16.75 11.71 17.75
N GLU A 46 15.63 12.43 17.72
CA GLU A 46 14.80 12.58 16.51
C GLU A 46 15.54 13.34 15.40
N GLU A 47 16.48 14.20 15.76
CA GLU A 47 17.33 14.96 14.85
C GLU A 47 18.46 14.12 14.23
N GLY A 48 18.54 12.83 14.57
CA GLY A 48 19.61 11.94 14.11
C GLY A 48 20.93 12.11 14.87
N GLU A 49 20.93 12.83 15.99
CA GLU A 49 22.06 12.94 16.88
C GLU A 49 22.04 11.83 17.95
N THR A 50 23.03 11.85 18.85
CA THR A 50 23.05 10.96 20.00
C THR A 50 23.34 11.74 21.28
N ARG A 51 22.72 11.35 22.39
CA ARG A 51 22.94 11.95 23.71
C ARG A 51 23.52 10.92 24.68
N TYR A 52 24.49 11.34 25.48
CA TYR A 52 25.03 10.53 26.57
C TYR A 52 23.92 10.08 27.53
N MET A 53 23.96 8.80 27.94
CA MET A 53 23.09 8.27 28.99
C MET A 53 23.88 7.85 30.22
N ARG A 54 24.85 6.94 30.04
CA ARG A 54 25.60 6.33 31.13
C ARG A 54 26.94 5.78 30.63
N PRO A 55 27.91 5.54 31.53
CA PRO A 55 29.13 4.82 31.15
C PRO A 55 28.77 3.44 30.61
N ARG A 56 29.60 2.92 29.70
CA ARG A 56 29.39 1.57 29.18
C ARG A 56 29.45 0.58 30.36
N PRO A 57 28.44 -0.30 30.53
CA PRO A 57 28.50 -1.32 31.56
C PRO A 57 29.77 -2.16 31.44
N GLY A 58 30.34 -2.55 32.57
CA GLY A 58 31.47 -3.47 32.61
C GLY A 58 31.11 -4.84 32.03
N PRO A 59 32.10 -5.73 31.83
CA PRO A 59 31.83 -7.09 31.36
C PRO A 59 30.86 -7.80 32.30
N ALA A 60 29.80 -8.37 31.75
CA ALA A 60 28.88 -9.21 32.51
C ALA A 60 29.63 -10.44 33.01
N ARG A 61 29.53 -10.72 34.31
CA ARG A 61 30.02 -11.98 34.89
C ARG A 61 29.04 -13.07 34.48
N MET A 62 29.40 -13.88 33.49
CA MET A 62 28.59 -15.00 33.04
C MET A 62 29.07 -16.29 33.71
N TYR A 63 28.15 -17.01 34.32
CA TYR A 63 28.32 -18.39 34.78
C TYR A 63 27.15 -19.21 34.25
N PRO A 64 27.30 -20.54 34.06
CA PRO A 64 26.18 -21.39 33.69
C PRO A 64 25.04 -21.26 34.72
N GLU A 65 23.81 -21.12 34.24
CA GLU A 65 22.61 -21.17 35.07
C GLU A 65 22.46 -22.59 35.61
N THR A 66 22.54 -22.77 36.94
CA THR A 66 22.52 -24.08 37.59
C THR A 66 21.12 -24.57 37.89
N ASP A 67 20.14 -23.66 37.95
CA ASP A 67 18.74 -24.00 38.27
C ASP A 67 18.02 -24.58 37.04
N VAL A 68 18.56 -24.36 35.84
CA VAL A 68 17.97 -24.81 34.57
C VAL A 68 18.81 -25.95 33.99
N PRO A 69 18.24 -27.17 33.87
CA PRO A 69 18.92 -28.26 33.18
C PRO A 69 19.26 -27.92 31.74
N GLU A 70 20.30 -28.56 31.21
CA GLU A 70 20.71 -28.37 29.82
C GLU A 70 19.59 -28.78 28.84
N ILE A 71 19.32 -27.92 27.85
CA ILE A 71 18.36 -28.20 26.80
C ILE A 71 19.07 -28.86 25.62
N VAL A 72 18.98 -30.17 25.52
CA VAL A 72 19.56 -30.92 24.39
C VAL A 72 18.65 -30.81 23.16
N VAL A 73 19.20 -30.28 22.06
CA VAL A 73 18.53 -30.22 20.75
C VAL A 73 18.98 -31.40 19.90
N SER A 74 18.22 -32.50 19.93
CA SER A 74 18.53 -33.70 19.14
C SER A 74 18.40 -33.45 17.63
N PRO A 75 19.10 -34.21 16.77
CA PRO A 75 18.94 -34.12 15.31
C PRO A 75 17.49 -34.28 14.85
N ARG A 76 16.78 -35.27 15.40
CA ARG A 76 15.35 -35.49 15.13
C ARG A 76 14.47 -34.30 15.52
N ARG A 77 14.75 -33.64 16.65
CA ARG A 77 14.02 -32.43 17.07
C ARG A 77 14.30 -31.29 16.09
N LYS A 78 15.55 -31.13 15.67
CA LYS A 78 15.97 -30.10 14.72
C LYS A 78 15.31 -30.29 13.35
N GLU A 79 15.28 -31.52 12.84
CA GLU A 79 14.63 -31.87 11.56
C GLU A 79 13.13 -31.54 11.59
N ARG A 80 12.41 -32.00 12.62
CA ARG A 80 10.99 -31.69 12.79
C ARG A 80 10.73 -30.18 12.82
N LEU A 81 11.51 -29.43 13.59
CA LEU A 81 11.36 -27.97 13.66
C LEU A 81 11.67 -27.29 12.32
N PHE A 82 12.59 -27.83 11.53
CA PHE A 82 12.92 -27.30 10.21
C PHE A 82 11.75 -27.46 9.22
N GLU A 83 11.00 -28.55 9.32
CA GLU A 83 9.78 -28.79 8.53
C GLU A 83 8.62 -27.84 8.90
N GLU A 84 8.58 -27.38 10.16
CA GLU A 84 7.58 -26.43 10.66
C GLU A 84 7.91 -24.97 10.30
N VAL A 85 9.12 -24.66 9.80
CA VAL A 85 9.51 -23.28 9.45
C VAL A 85 8.64 -22.79 8.29
N PRO A 86 7.89 -21.68 8.48
CA PRO A 86 7.10 -21.11 7.39
C PRO A 86 7.96 -20.70 6.21
N VAL A 87 7.35 -20.67 5.03
CA VAL A 87 8.00 -20.17 3.81
C VAL A 87 8.45 -18.72 4.04
N PRO A 88 9.71 -18.35 3.77
CA PRO A 88 10.17 -16.97 3.86
C PRO A 88 9.28 -16.04 3.04
N TRP A 89 8.94 -14.87 3.59
CA TRP A 89 8.02 -13.91 2.97
C TRP A 89 8.35 -13.63 1.50
N GLY A 90 9.62 -13.39 1.17
CA GLY A 90 10.06 -13.10 -0.19
C GLY A 90 9.88 -14.27 -1.17
N LYS A 91 9.87 -15.52 -0.68
CA LYS A 91 9.50 -16.67 -1.51
C LYS A 91 7.99 -16.74 -1.74
N LYS A 92 7.19 -16.42 -0.71
CA LYS A 92 5.72 -16.42 -0.82
C LYS A 92 5.22 -15.31 -1.76
N VAL A 93 5.80 -14.11 -1.70
CA VAL A 93 5.51 -13.02 -2.66
C VAL A 93 5.82 -13.46 -4.10
N LYS A 94 6.99 -14.07 -4.34
CA LYS A 94 7.34 -14.63 -5.67
C LYS A 94 6.41 -15.75 -6.13
N GLU A 95 5.84 -16.53 -5.20
CA GLU A 95 4.81 -17.51 -5.51
C GLU A 95 3.54 -16.81 -6.00
N TYR A 96 3.12 -15.72 -5.37
CA TYR A 96 1.96 -14.93 -5.81
C TYR A 96 2.18 -14.29 -7.17
N GLU A 97 3.36 -13.69 -7.42
CA GLU A 97 3.73 -13.16 -8.74
C GLU A 97 3.56 -14.22 -9.84
N LYS A 98 4.08 -15.43 -9.63
CA LYS A 98 4.03 -16.51 -10.62
C LYS A 98 2.66 -17.13 -10.76
N LYS A 99 2.01 -17.46 -9.64
CA LYS A 99 0.73 -18.18 -9.60
C LYS A 99 -0.42 -17.33 -10.14
N TYR A 100 -0.41 -16.03 -9.81
CA TYR A 100 -1.49 -15.12 -10.13
C TYR A 100 -1.12 -14.06 -11.18
N SER A 101 0.10 -14.11 -11.73
CA SER A 101 0.61 -13.14 -12.71
C SER A 101 0.51 -11.69 -12.21
N LEU A 102 0.76 -11.47 -10.93
CA LEU A 102 0.73 -10.13 -10.31
C LEU A 102 2.06 -9.41 -10.51
N SER A 103 2.03 -8.08 -10.51
CA SER A 103 3.27 -7.29 -10.38
C SER A 103 3.91 -7.54 -9.01
N PRO A 104 5.24 -7.35 -8.87
CA PRO A 104 5.92 -7.50 -7.58
C PRO A 104 5.31 -6.64 -6.47
N GLU A 105 4.90 -5.43 -6.82
CA GLU A 105 4.25 -4.48 -5.91
C GLU A 105 2.90 -5.00 -5.42
N LEU A 106 2.04 -5.45 -6.34
CA LEU A 106 0.70 -5.94 -6.00
C LEU A 106 0.75 -7.28 -5.26
N ALA A 107 1.69 -8.15 -5.62
CA ALA A 107 1.93 -9.41 -4.90
C ALA A 107 2.36 -9.16 -3.45
N LEU A 108 3.24 -8.17 -3.23
CA LEU A 108 3.66 -7.77 -1.89
C LEU A 108 2.49 -7.17 -1.10
N GLN A 109 1.71 -6.28 -1.70
CA GLN A 109 0.54 -5.67 -1.05
C GLN A 109 -0.49 -6.72 -0.65
N VAL A 110 -0.79 -7.69 -1.51
CA VAL A 110 -1.70 -8.80 -1.17
C VAL A 110 -1.13 -9.62 -0.01
N TYR A 111 0.15 -9.99 -0.06
CA TYR A 111 0.79 -10.78 0.99
C TYR A 111 0.80 -10.07 2.35
N ASP A 112 1.05 -8.76 2.37
CA ASP A 112 1.12 -7.94 3.57
C ASP A 112 -0.27 -7.46 4.07
N SER A 113 -1.34 -7.84 3.36
CA SER A 113 -2.71 -7.49 3.73
C SER A 113 -3.42 -8.59 4.50
N GLU A 114 -4.40 -8.20 5.32
CA GLU A 114 -5.35 -9.14 5.93
C GLU A 114 -6.20 -9.89 4.90
N PHE A 115 -6.31 -9.35 3.68
CA PHE A 115 -7.08 -9.93 2.59
C PHE A 115 -6.36 -11.06 1.85
N ALA A 116 -5.14 -11.47 2.22
CA ALA A 116 -4.42 -12.53 1.52
C ALA A 116 -5.24 -13.84 1.37
N PRO A 117 -5.90 -14.37 2.42
CA PRO A 117 -6.73 -15.57 2.29
C PRO A 117 -7.96 -15.35 1.39
N THR A 118 -8.57 -14.17 1.48
CA THR A 118 -9.75 -13.76 0.72
C THR A 118 -9.43 -13.63 -0.76
N PHE A 119 -8.29 -13.02 -1.08
CA PHE A 119 -7.74 -12.97 -2.41
C PHE A 119 -7.53 -14.37 -2.98
N GLU A 120 -6.87 -15.27 -2.25
CA GLU A 120 -6.61 -16.64 -2.76
C GLU A 120 -7.92 -17.39 -3.05
N ARG A 121 -8.94 -17.23 -2.21
CA ARG A 121 -10.28 -17.81 -2.39
C ARG A 121 -10.99 -17.23 -3.61
N LEU A 122 -11.01 -15.91 -3.76
CA LEU A 122 -11.67 -15.24 -4.89
C LEU A 122 -10.97 -15.52 -6.22
N ALA A 123 -9.64 -15.54 -6.23
CA ALA A 123 -8.84 -15.84 -7.43
C ALA A 123 -9.03 -17.28 -7.93
N GLN A 124 -9.46 -18.21 -7.07
CA GLN A 124 -9.81 -19.59 -7.44
C GLN A 124 -11.28 -19.77 -7.79
N GLY A 125 -12.17 -18.95 -7.22
CA GLY A 125 -13.63 -19.10 -7.33
C GLY A 125 -14.32 -18.18 -8.33
N THR A 126 -13.61 -17.24 -8.95
CA THR A 126 -14.16 -16.27 -9.91
C THR A 126 -13.45 -16.34 -11.25
N HIS A 127 -14.07 -15.80 -12.30
CA HIS A 127 -13.51 -15.71 -13.66
C HIS A 127 -12.74 -14.40 -13.89
N LEU A 128 -12.66 -13.55 -12.87
CA LEU A 128 -11.93 -12.29 -12.93
C LEU A 128 -10.42 -12.51 -12.94
N THR A 129 -9.70 -11.61 -13.62
CA THR A 129 -8.25 -11.65 -13.61
C THR A 129 -7.76 -11.37 -12.18
N PRO A 130 -6.81 -12.18 -11.64
CA PRO A 130 -6.35 -12.00 -10.26
C PRO A 130 -5.84 -10.58 -9.96
N SER A 131 -5.24 -9.90 -10.94
CA SER A 131 -4.83 -8.50 -10.80
C SER A 131 -5.98 -7.53 -10.50
N VAL A 132 -7.17 -7.77 -11.06
CA VAL A 132 -8.36 -6.95 -10.79
C VAL A 132 -8.85 -7.22 -9.37
N ILE A 133 -8.90 -8.49 -8.95
CA ILE A 133 -9.29 -8.87 -7.59
C ILE A 133 -8.34 -8.23 -6.58
N ALA A 134 -7.02 -8.37 -6.78
CA ALA A 134 -6.02 -7.78 -5.91
C ALA A 134 -6.17 -6.25 -5.84
N SER A 135 -6.28 -5.55 -6.99
CA SER A 135 -6.46 -4.09 -7.00
C SER A 135 -7.73 -3.65 -6.24
N LEU A 136 -8.84 -4.38 -6.38
CA LEU A 136 -10.07 -4.09 -5.65
C LEU A 136 -9.94 -4.31 -4.14
N LEU A 137 -9.16 -5.31 -3.70
CA LEU A 137 -8.97 -5.63 -2.29
C LEU A 137 -7.96 -4.71 -1.59
N VAL A 138 -6.81 -4.41 -2.22
CA VAL A 138 -5.70 -3.73 -1.53
C VAL A 138 -5.40 -2.32 -2.02
N GLU A 139 -5.64 -1.99 -3.29
CA GLU A 139 -5.33 -0.64 -3.81
C GLU A 139 -6.53 0.31 -3.69
N MET A 140 -7.73 -0.17 -4.01
CA MET A 140 -8.94 0.65 -4.05
C MET A 140 -9.31 1.22 -2.67
N PRO A 141 -9.30 0.45 -1.56
CA PRO A 141 -9.59 1.00 -0.24
C PRO A 141 -8.59 2.09 0.14
N VAL A 142 -7.29 1.84 -0.03
CA VAL A 142 -6.21 2.81 0.26
C VAL A 142 -6.40 4.10 -0.55
N ARG A 143 -6.76 3.98 -1.83
CA ARG A 143 -7.06 5.14 -2.68
C ARG A 143 -8.23 5.95 -2.12
N LEU A 144 -9.33 5.29 -1.73
CA LEU A 144 -10.52 5.96 -1.19
C LEU A 144 -10.25 6.60 0.18
N THR A 145 -9.43 5.98 1.02
CA THR A 145 -8.98 6.56 2.29
C THR A 145 -8.22 7.87 2.08
N ARG A 146 -7.36 7.96 1.05
CA ARG A 146 -6.70 9.21 0.66
C ARG A 146 -7.66 10.29 0.17
N GLU A 147 -8.82 9.90 -0.37
CA GLU A 147 -9.91 10.81 -0.76
C GLU A 147 -10.81 11.22 0.43
N GLY A 148 -10.49 10.76 1.66
CA GLY A 148 -11.22 11.10 2.89
C GLY A 148 -12.40 10.17 3.20
N ILE A 149 -12.52 9.03 2.52
CA ILE A 149 -13.53 8.00 2.82
C ILE A 149 -13.06 7.15 4.00
N LYS A 150 -13.96 6.81 4.92
CA LYS A 150 -13.63 5.99 6.08
C LYS A 150 -13.58 4.51 5.69
N GLU A 151 -12.41 3.91 5.88
CA GLU A 151 -12.15 2.49 5.61
C GLU A 151 -13.00 1.54 6.45
N GLU A 152 -13.32 1.92 7.70
CA GLU A 152 -14.16 1.16 8.64
C GLU A 152 -15.53 0.76 8.06
N LYS A 153 -16.03 1.48 7.05
CA LYS A 153 -17.32 1.21 6.40
C LYS A 153 -17.21 0.33 5.16
N ILE A 154 -16.00 0.10 4.66
CA ILE A 154 -15.70 -0.76 3.51
C ILE A 154 -15.05 -2.03 4.08
N GLY A 155 -15.87 -2.88 4.69
CA GLY A 155 -15.43 -4.16 5.23
C GLY A 155 -15.15 -5.21 4.15
N GLU A 156 -14.56 -6.32 4.56
CA GLU A 156 -14.26 -7.46 3.68
C GLU A 156 -15.51 -7.94 2.92
N GLU A 157 -16.67 -7.97 3.59
CA GLU A 157 -17.92 -8.45 3.01
C GLU A 157 -18.36 -7.61 1.81
N VAL A 158 -18.21 -6.28 1.89
CA VAL A 158 -18.54 -5.34 0.80
C VAL A 158 -17.60 -5.56 -0.39
N LEU A 159 -16.32 -5.79 -0.12
CA LEU A 159 -15.32 -6.04 -1.17
C LEU A 159 -15.57 -7.38 -1.86
N VAL A 160 -15.89 -8.43 -1.10
CA VAL A 160 -16.27 -9.74 -1.63
C VAL A 160 -17.54 -9.64 -2.48
N GLU A 161 -18.57 -8.95 -1.99
CA GLU A 161 -19.81 -8.68 -2.74
C GLU A 161 -19.51 -7.96 -4.06
N LEU A 162 -18.61 -6.97 -4.03
CA LEU A 162 -18.21 -6.20 -5.21
C LEU A 162 -17.54 -7.08 -6.26
N VAL A 163 -16.60 -7.93 -5.83
CA VAL A 163 -15.90 -8.86 -6.73
C VAL A 163 -16.90 -9.81 -7.39
N HIS A 164 -17.83 -10.40 -6.64
CA HIS A 164 -18.87 -11.26 -7.21
C HIS A 164 -19.83 -10.51 -8.15
N ALA A 165 -20.23 -9.29 -7.80
CA ALA A 165 -21.10 -8.48 -8.65
C ALA A 165 -20.43 -8.12 -9.99
N ILE A 166 -19.11 -7.94 -10.01
CA ILE A 166 -18.33 -7.72 -11.23
C ILE A 166 -18.20 -9.03 -12.02
N ASP A 167 -17.89 -10.15 -11.36
CA ASP A 167 -17.73 -11.47 -12.00
C ASP A 167 -19.02 -11.93 -12.71
N GLU A 168 -20.17 -11.74 -12.05
CA GLU A 168 -21.50 -12.04 -12.60
C GLU A 168 -21.96 -11.03 -13.67
N GLY A 169 -21.18 -9.97 -13.91
CA GLY A 169 -21.50 -8.90 -14.86
C GLY A 169 -22.72 -8.06 -14.48
N ARG A 170 -23.07 -8.01 -13.19
CA ARG A 170 -24.13 -7.13 -12.65
C ARG A 170 -23.67 -5.67 -12.62
N VAL A 171 -22.40 -5.44 -12.30
CA VAL A 171 -21.76 -4.12 -12.32
C VAL A 171 -20.49 -4.18 -13.16
N ALA A 172 -20.12 -3.08 -13.81
CA ALA A 172 -18.83 -3.00 -14.49
C ALA A 172 -17.74 -2.65 -13.48
N LYS A 173 -16.51 -3.10 -13.73
CA LYS A 173 -15.35 -2.82 -12.86
C LYS A 173 -15.10 -1.31 -12.68
N GLU A 174 -15.44 -0.50 -13.67
CA GLU A 174 -15.28 0.96 -13.63
C GLU A 174 -16.24 1.65 -12.66
N ALA A 175 -17.33 0.99 -12.26
CA ALA A 175 -18.25 1.49 -11.25
C ALA A 175 -17.74 1.27 -9.82
N ALA A 176 -16.73 0.41 -9.60
CA ALA A 176 -16.23 0.05 -8.28
C ALA A 176 -15.88 1.25 -7.39
N PRO A 177 -15.14 2.29 -7.87
CA PRO A 177 -14.78 3.42 -7.02
C PRO A 177 -16.02 4.19 -6.54
N ASP A 178 -17.01 4.38 -7.41
CA ASP A 178 -18.22 5.12 -7.08
C ASP A 178 -19.14 4.32 -6.14
N LEU A 179 -19.26 3.01 -6.37
CA LEU A 179 -20.01 2.10 -5.50
C LEU A 179 -19.45 2.11 -4.07
N LEU A 180 -18.13 1.88 -3.95
CA LEU A 180 -17.45 1.91 -2.66
C LEU A 180 -17.51 3.28 -1.99
N ARG A 181 -17.49 4.37 -2.76
CA ARG A 181 -17.68 5.72 -2.22
C ARG A 181 -19.07 5.89 -1.59
N VAL A 182 -20.14 5.39 -2.23
CA VAL A 182 -21.51 5.45 -1.68
C VAL A 182 -21.61 4.68 -0.37
N VAL A 183 -21.02 3.47 -0.31
CA VAL A 183 -20.97 2.67 0.92
C VAL A 183 -20.13 3.36 1.99
N GLY A 184 -18.94 3.85 1.65
CA GLY A 184 -18.01 4.49 2.57
C GLY A 184 -18.50 5.81 3.17
N VAL A 185 -19.40 6.54 2.50
CA VAL A 185 -20.08 7.70 3.12
C VAL A 185 -21.32 7.31 3.94
N GLY A 186 -21.73 6.04 3.91
CA GLY A 186 -22.90 5.51 4.62
C GLY A 186 -24.23 5.78 3.93
N LYS A 187 -24.24 5.94 2.60
CA LYS A 187 -25.48 6.09 1.81
C LYS A 187 -26.06 4.74 1.36
N ALA A 188 -25.31 3.66 1.53
CA ALA A 188 -25.69 2.28 1.25
C ALA A 188 -24.96 1.35 2.24
N ALA A 189 -25.57 0.20 2.56
CA ALA A 189 -24.95 -0.86 3.36
C ALA A 189 -24.32 -1.97 2.51
N SER A 190 -24.69 -2.08 1.23
CA SER A 190 -24.21 -3.11 0.31
C SER A 190 -23.88 -2.55 -1.08
N VAL A 191 -23.18 -3.33 -1.90
CA VAL A 191 -22.87 -2.98 -3.29
C VAL A 191 -24.15 -2.87 -4.12
N GLU A 192 -25.12 -3.75 -3.87
CA GLU A 192 -26.42 -3.71 -4.54
C GLU A 192 -27.23 -2.44 -4.22
N GLU A 193 -27.25 -2.02 -2.95
CA GLU A 193 -27.89 -0.77 -2.55
C GLU A 193 -27.19 0.43 -3.18
N ALA A 194 -25.85 0.43 -3.21
CA ALA A 194 -25.08 1.47 -3.86
C ALA A 194 -25.37 1.53 -5.38
N ALA A 195 -25.50 0.39 -6.05
CA ALA A 195 -25.83 0.33 -7.47
C ALA A 195 -27.24 0.89 -7.77
N LYS A 196 -28.22 0.59 -6.91
CA LYS A 196 -29.58 1.16 -6.99
C LYS A 196 -29.56 2.68 -6.73
N PHE A 197 -28.79 3.13 -5.73
CA PHE A 197 -28.64 4.55 -5.40
C PHE A 197 -28.06 5.35 -6.57
N LEU A 198 -27.02 4.80 -7.23
CA LEU A 198 -26.40 5.39 -8.42
C LEU A 198 -27.24 5.22 -9.70
N LYS A 199 -28.37 4.50 -9.63
CA LYS A 199 -29.23 4.17 -10.77
C LYS A 199 -28.46 3.54 -11.93
N LEU A 200 -27.47 2.70 -11.60
CA LEU A 200 -26.69 1.97 -12.59
C LEU A 200 -27.58 0.93 -13.27
N LYS A 201 -28.17 1.30 -14.40
CA LYS A 201 -28.81 0.35 -15.31
C LYS A 201 -27.78 -0.18 -16.28
N ARG A 202 -27.83 -1.50 -16.51
CA ARG A 202 -27.01 -2.17 -17.53
C ARG A 202 -27.33 -1.56 -18.90
N LEU A 203 -26.29 -1.13 -19.59
CA LEU A 203 -26.41 -0.50 -20.89
C LEU A 203 -26.35 -1.60 -21.96
N GLY A 204 -27.40 -1.71 -22.79
CA GLY A 204 -27.44 -2.70 -23.87
C GLY A 204 -26.52 -2.32 -25.04
N PRO A 205 -26.13 -3.27 -25.90
CA PRO A 205 -25.26 -2.99 -27.06
C PRO A 205 -25.80 -1.89 -27.99
N ALA A 206 -27.11 -1.86 -28.20
CA ALA A 206 -27.77 -0.86 -29.05
C ALA A 206 -27.72 0.55 -28.44
N GLU A 207 -27.88 0.68 -27.12
CA GLU A 207 -27.81 1.97 -26.44
C GLU A 207 -26.36 2.47 -26.37
N LEU A 208 -25.39 1.56 -26.19
CA LEU A 208 -23.96 1.89 -26.25
C LEU A 208 -23.57 2.42 -27.63
N GLY A 209 -24.04 1.75 -28.69
CA GLY A 209 -23.83 2.19 -30.07
C GLY A 209 -24.35 3.60 -30.33
N ARG A 210 -25.53 3.95 -29.78
CA ARG A 210 -26.11 5.30 -29.90
C ARG A 210 -25.24 6.35 -29.20
N ILE A 211 -24.81 6.08 -27.96
CA ILE A 211 -23.93 6.99 -27.20
C ILE A 211 -22.62 7.22 -27.96
N ILE A 212 -21.99 6.15 -28.45
CA ILE A 212 -20.76 6.23 -29.25
C ILE A 212 -21.00 7.07 -30.52
N ASP A 213 -22.11 6.85 -31.22
CA ASP A 213 -22.44 7.61 -32.43
C ASP A 213 -22.65 9.11 -32.15
N GLU A 214 -23.28 9.45 -31.04
CA GLU A 214 -23.46 10.84 -30.61
C GLU A 214 -22.13 11.51 -30.27
N VAL A 215 -21.27 10.85 -29.47
CA VAL A 215 -19.94 11.36 -29.10
C VAL A 215 -19.06 11.53 -30.34
N VAL A 216 -19.05 10.55 -31.25
CA VAL A 216 -18.31 10.60 -32.51
C VAL A 216 -18.83 11.72 -33.41
N LYS A 217 -20.16 11.93 -33.48
CA LYS A 217 -20.76 13.01 -34.28
C LYS A 217 -20.41 14.40 -33.71
N LYS A 218 -20.45 14.55 -32.39
CA LYS A 218 -20.12 15.80 -31.68
C LYS A 218 -18.65 16.19 -31.88
N ASN A 219 -17.75 15.21 -31.96
CA ASN A 219 -16.30 15.41 -32.03
C ASN A 219 -15.71 15.17 -33.43
N ARG A 220 -16.51 15.34 -34.49
CA ARG A 220 -16.10 15.07 -35.87
C ARG A 220 -14.87 15.89 -36.31
N SER A 221 -14.77 17.14 -35.88
CA SER A 221 -13.60 18.01 -36.16
C SER A 221 -12.32 17.45 -35.55
N MET A 222 -12.39 16.94 -34.31
CA MET A 222 -11.26 16.33 -33.61
C MET A 222 -10.77 15.08 -34.35
N ILE A 223 -11.71 14.22 -34.76
CA ILE A 223 -11.40 13.00 -35.52
C ILE A 223 -10.70 13.32 -36.84
N LEU A 224 -11.16 14.35 -37.56
CA LEU A 224 -10.54 14.79 -38.81
C LEU A 224 -9.14 15.37 -38.62
N SER A 225 -8.88 16.03 -37.49
CA SER A 225 -7.58 16.65 -37.19
C SER A 225 -6.53 15.69 -36.63
N LYS A 226 -6.95 14.69 -35.84
CA LYS A 226 -6.06 13.83 -35.05
C LYS A 226 -6.05 12.36 -35.48
N GLY A 227 -6.95 11.93 -36.37
CA GLY A 227 -6.98 10.54 -36.86
C GLY A 227 -7.07 9.52 -35.72
N GLU A 228 -6.11 8.60 -35.65
CA GLU A 228 -6.05 7.56 -34.59
C GLU A 228 -5.82 8.13 -33.18
N ASP A 229 -5.14 9.28 -33.06
CA ASP A 229 -4.90 9.95 -31.76
C ASP A 229 -6.17 10.54 -31.15
N ALA A 230 -7.27 10.58 -31.90
CA ALA A 230 -8.58 10.96 -31.38
C ALA A 230 -9.21 9.88 -30.47
N PHE A 231 -8.69 8.64 -30.49
CA PHE A 231 -9.25 7.54 -29.70
C PHE A 231 -9.25 7.83 -28.19
N SER A 232 -8.12 8.25 -27.62
CA SER A 232 -8.00 8.44 -26.16
C SER A 232 -8.92 9.56 -25.63
N PRO A 233 -9.02 10.75 -26.26
CA PRO A 233 -10.00 11.76 -25.88
C PRO A 233 -11.46 11.28 -25.99
N LEU A 234 -11.80 10.59 -27.09
CA LEU A 234 -13.15 10.06 -27.31
C LEU A 234 -13.51 8.99 -26.30
N MET A 235 -12.56 8.12 -25.95
CA MET A 235 -12.73 7.12 -24.90
C MET A 235 -13.10 7.80 -23.58
N GLY A 236 -12.40 8.88 -23.21
CA GLY A 236 -12.72 9.68 -22.04
C GLY A 236 -14.13 10.28 -22.06
N GLU A 237 -14.59 10.76 -23.22
CA GLU A 237 -15.95 11.30 -23.35
C GLU A 237 -17.03 10.22 -23.30
N VAL A 238 -16.85 9.10 -24.00
CA VAL A 238 -17.79 7.98 -23.93
C VAL A 238 -17.86 7.44 -22.52
N MET A 239 -16.72 7.29 -21.82
CA MET A 239 -16.67 6.84 -20.43
C MET A 239 -17.44 7.78 -19.47
N LYS A 240 -17.42 9.10 -19.71
CA LYS A 240 -18.22 10.06 -18.95
C LYS A 240 -19.72 9.89 -19.17
N GLU A 241 -20.15 9.59 -20.40
CA GLU A 241 -21.56 9.40 -20.74
C GLU A 241 -22.09 8.05 -20.25
N VAL A 242 -21.30 6.97 -20.35
CA VAL A 242 -21.70 5.64 -19.85
C VAL A 242 -21.62 5.56 -18.33
N ARG A 243 -20.87 6.42 -17.64
CA ARG A 243 -20.78 6.50 -16.16
C ARG A 243 -20.52 5.14 -15.50
N GLY A 244 -19.56 4.38 -16.03
CA GLY A 244 -19.21 3.06 -15.49
C GLY A 244 -20.29 1.97 -15.66
N ARG A 245 -21.30 2.18 -16.52
CA ARG A 245 -22.35 1.17 -16.79
C ARG A 245 -21.90 0.02 -17.70
N VAL A 246 -20.74 0.14 -18.33
CA VAL A 246 -20.18 -0.81 -19.31
C VAL A 246 -18.68 -0.92 -19.08
N ASP A 247 -18.15 -2.14 -19.24
CA ASP A 247 -16.71 -2.40 -19.20
C ASP A 247 -15.96 -1.58 -20.26
N GLY A 248 -14.88 -0.92 -19.87
CA GLY A 248 -14.06 -0.08 -20.73
C GLY A 248 -13.44 -0.83 -21.91
N GLN A 249 -13.19 -2.14 -21.79
CA GLN A 249 -12.74 -2.96 -22.91
C GLN A 249 -13.83 -3.05 -23.99
N LEU A 250 -15.08 -3.31 -23.60
CA LEU A 250 -16.21 -3.36 -24.54
C LEU A 250 -16.47 -1.99 -25.19
N VAL A 251 -16.38 -0.92 -24.41
CA VAL A 251 -16.49 0.46 -24.94
C VAL A 251 -15.37 0.74 -25.95
N GLY A 252 -14.13 0.35 -25.62
CA GLY A 252 -12.97 0.54 -26.48
C GLY A 252 -13.07 -0.24 -27.79
N GLU A 253 -13.50 -1.50 -27.75
CA GLU A 253 -13.74 -2.34 -28.92
C GLU A 253 -14.81 -1.73 -29.84
N ALA A 254 -15.96 -1.37 -29.28
CA ALA A 254 -17.07 -0.76 -30.02
C ALA A 254 -16.66 0.60 -30.65
N LEU A 255 -15.93 1.43 -29.91
CA LEU A 255 -15.44 2.72 -30.41
C LEU A 255 -14.41 2.54 -31.55
N ARG A 256 -13.47 1.59 -31.42
CA ARG A 256 -12.50 1.28 -32.49
C ARG A 256 -13.19 0.79 -33.76
N GLN A 257 -14.17 -0.10 -33.61
CA GLN A 257 -14.95 -0.59 -34.74
C GLN A 257 -15.65 0.57 -35.46
N ARG A 258 -16.29 1.47 -34.70
CA ARG A 258 -17.02 2.61 -35.27
C ARG A 258 -16.13 3.61 -35.99
N LEU A 259 -14.95 3.88 -35.45
CA LEU A 259 -13.95 4.74 -36.10
C LEU A 259 -13.43 4.12 -37.40
N ARG A 260 -13.19 2.80 -37.44
CA ARG A 260 -12.78 2.08 -38.67
C ARG A 260 -13.84 2.12 -39.77
N GLU A 261 -15.11 1.91 -39.43
CA GLU A 261 -16.23 1.95 -40.38
C GLU A 261 -16.35 3.32 -41.05
N ARG A 262 -16.18 4.42 -40.30
CA ARG A 262 -16.25 5.78 -40.86
C ARG A 262 -14.96 6.22 -41.57
N GLY A 263 -13.81 5.64 -41.23
CA GLY A 263 -12.55 5.85 -41.95
C GLY A 263 -12.55 5.24 -43.35
N LYS A 264 -13.21 4.08 -43.55
CA LYS A 264 -13.33 3.40 -44.85
C LYS A 264 -14.31 4.03 -45.84
N GLY A 265 -15.12 5.00 -45.40
CA GLY A 265 -16.06 5.74 -46.27
C GLY A 265 -15.44 6.92 -47.04
N LYS A 266 -14.10 7.07 -46.99
CA LYS A 266 -13.32 8.02 -47.80
C LYS A 266 -12.16 7.29 -48.46
N GLY A 267 -12.49 6.49 -49.46
CA GLY A 267 -11.57 5.95 -50.47
C GLY A 267 -12.26 6.07 -51.81
#